data_AF-A0AAJ6VHW2-F1
#
_entry.id   AF-A0AAJ6VHW2-F1
#
_cell.length_a   1.000
_cell.length_b   1.000
_cell.length_c   1.000
_cell.angle_alpha   90.00
_cell.angle_beta   90.00
_cell.angle_gamma   90.00
#
_symmetry.space_group_name_H-M   'P 1'
#
loop_
_entity.id
_entity.type
_entity.pdbx_description
1 polymer ?
#
loop_
_entity_poly.entity_id
_entity_poly.type
_entity_poly.pdbx_seq_one_letter_code
_entity_poly.pdbx_strand_id
1 'polypeptide(L)'
;MEGLRTSSVSSIHIPTSISKTQFNKPKFLNFQFNPVPTATFSRKTPSQSKLFTTISSSPYFVSTPEPELEADSQAEKFDWYAHWYPVMPVCDLDKRAPHAKKVMGLDIVVWWDNNESSWRVFNDACPHRLAPLSEGRIDRWGRLQCVYHGWCFNGSGHCNFIPQAPPDGPPVSTSKKACVAVYPSTVHHDIVWFWPNTDPQYKDIILKKQPPFIPELDDPSYIKITGSRDLPYGYEVLIENLMDPAHVPYAHYGIMKTRQPKVKADREGGEPVELSIKKLDIDGFIGNQVQFGINKFIAPCISYADRSPVVSLFNGFFIKNLSVQKPSMQRREALIFFCVPVSPGNSRLIWAIPKNYGVWITKVVPRFILHSVTNIVLDSDLYLLHLEERKIMEIGSSNWQKACFVPVKSDAFVVGFRKWLNKYAGGQVDWRGNYSGTLPPAPPREQLLDRYWSHVVNCPSCNSAYKGLNALEVILQFASLAFIGIAGATKHNVYTMVAMAVVCFVGSKWLDQFIYKNFHYHDYDHAFR
;
A
#
# COMPACT_ATOMS: atom_id res chain seq x y z
N MET A 1 -21.21 -59.22 -25.89
CA MET A 1 -22.48 -58.78 -25.27
C MET A 1 -22.54 -57.27 -25.47
N GLU A 2 -23.08 -56.76 -26.57
CA GLU A 2 -24.54 -56.53 -26.76
C GLU A 2 -25.13 -55.80 -25.54
N GLY A 3 -25.72 -54.62 -25.60
CA GLY A 3 -26.08 -53.70 -26.68
C GLY A 3 -27.10 -52.69 -26.14
N LEU A 4 -27.35 -51.60 -26.90
CA LEU A 4 -28.59 -50.78 -26.94
C LEU A 4 -28.91 -49.91 -25.70
N ARG A 5 -29.33 -48.64 -25.73
CA ARG A 5 -29.99 -47.71 -26.69
C ARG A 5 -29.76 -46.27 -26.16
N THR A 6 -29.25 -45.30 -26.91
CA THR A 6 -29.97 -44.28 -27.73
C THR A 6 -31.28 -43.71 -27.14
N SER A 7 -31.27 -42.42 -26.80
CA SER A 7 -32.39 -41.50 -27.06
C SER A 7 -31.90 -40.04 -27.11
N SER A 8 -31.81 -39.50 -28.32
CA SER A 8 -31.61 -38.09 -28.66
C SER A 8 -32.97 -37.37 -28.72
N VAL A 9 -33.07 -36.16 -28.18
CA VAL A 9 -34.21 -35.26 -28.42
C VAL A 9 -33.71 -33.85 -28.77
N SER A 10 -33.89 -33.53 -30.05
CA SER A 10 -34.35 -32.29 -30.69
C SER A 10 -33.98 -30.93 -30.09
N SER A 11 -33.10 -30.21 -30.80
CA SER A 11 -32.93 -28.76 -30.73
C SER A 11 -34.16 -28.03 -31.29
N ILE A 12 -34.81 -27.21 -30.46
CA ILE A 12 -35.93 -26.36 -30.85
C ILE A 12 -35.40 -25.09 -31.52
N HIS A 13 -35.67 -24.94 -32.82
CA HIS A 13 -35.58 -23.69 -33.56
C HIS A 13 -36.83 -22.83 -33.27
N ILE A 14 -36.64 -21.56 -32.92
CA ILE A 14 -37.73 -20.56 -32.89
C ILE A 14 -37.52 -19.57 -34.05
N PRO A 15 -38.55 -19.23 -34.83
CA PRO A 15 -38.43 -18.42 -36.05
C PRO A 15 -38.39 -16.92 -35.75
N THR A 16 -37.56 -16.22 -36.50
CA THR A 16 -37.55 -14.76 -36.65
C THR A 16 -38.63 -14.30 -37.62
N SER A 17 -39.77 -13.83 -37.12
CA SER A 17 -40.47 -12.65 -37.66
C SER A 17 -41.68 -12.33 -36.77
N ILE A 18 -41.95 -11.04 -36.54
CA ILE A 18 -43.28 -10.41 -36.72
C ILE A 18 -43.21 -8.91 -36.32
N SER A 19 -43.65 -8.11 -37.29
CA SER A 19 -44.44 -6.88 -37.22
C SER A 19 -44.02 -5.69 -36.33
N LYS A 20 -43.68 -4.60 -37.03
CA LYS A 20 -43.72 -3.22 -36.52
C LYS A 20 -45.18 -2.80 -36.30
N THR A 21 -45.55 -2.49 -35.07
CA THR A 21 -46.72 -1.63 -34.80
C THR A 21 -46.33 -0.52 -33.82
N GLN A 22 -46.75 0.69 -34.17
CA GLN A 22 -46.50 1.96 -33.48
C GLN A 22 -47.30 2.05 -32.18
N PHE A 23 -46.65 2.46 -31.08
CA PHE A 23 -47.32 3.14 -29.97
C PHE A 23 -46.42 4.23 -29.36
N ASN A 24 -47.06 5.34 -29.01
CA ASN A 24 -46.47 6.66 -28.72
C ASN A 24 -45.67 6.74 -27.40
N LYS A 25 -44.58 7.53 -27.41
CA LYS A 25 -43.78 7.92 -26.23
C LYS A 25 -44.42 9.08 -25.45
N PRO A 26 -44.39 9.10 -24.11
CA PRO A 26 -44.45 10.34 -23.35
C PRO A 26 -43.06 11.02 -23.29
N LYS A 27 -43.08 12.35 -23.35
CA LYS A 27 -41.91 13.25 -23.34
C LYS A 27 -41.28 13.31 -21.94
N PHE A 28 -39.97 13.04 -21.82
CA PHE A 28 -39.13 13.67 -20.79
C PHE A 28 -37.67 13.81 -21.27
N LEU A 29 -37.23 15.08 -21.26
CA LEU A 29 -35.87 15.66 -21.19
C LEU A 29 -34.73 15.05 -22.04
N ASN A 30 -34.36 15.80 -23.08
CA ASN A 30 -33.21 15.62 -23.98
C ASN A 30 -31.85 15.76 -23.26
N PHE A 31 -30.99 14.76 -23.40
CA PHE A 31 -29.54 14.95 -23.46
C PHE A 31 -29.05 14.39 -24.81
N GLN A 32 -28.47 15.26 -25.65
CA GLN A 32 -27.90 14.89 -26.94
C GLN A 32 -26.56 14.17 -26.73
N PHE A 33 -26.50 12.89 -27.12
CA PHE A 33 -25.25 12.20 -27.44
C PHE A 33 -25.08 12.19 -28.96
N ASN A 34 -23.96 12.73 -29.46
CA ASN A 34 -23.55 12.55 -30.87
C ASN A 34 -22.84 11.19 -31.02
N PRO A 35 -23.27 10.30 -31.94
CA PRO A 35 -22.52 9.10 -32.28
C PRO A 35 -21.45 9.42 -33.34
N VAL A 36 -20.22 8.95 -33.12
CA VAL A 36 -19.11 9.00 -34.10
C VAL A 36 -18.94 7.61 -34.75
N PRO A 37 -18.57 7.51 -36.04
CA PRO A 37 -18.88 6.34 -36.88
C PRO A 37 -17.93 5.16 -36.69
N THR A 38 -18.50 3.96 -36.83
CA THR A 38 -17.82 2.68 -36.96
C THR A 38 -17.10 2.60 -38.30
N ALA A 39 -15.77 2.47 -38.30
CA ALA A 39 -14.99 2.13 -39.48
C ALA A 39 -14.50 0.67 -39.38
N THR A 40 -14.93 -0.13 -40.37
CA THR A 40 -14.52 -1.51 -40.62
C THR A 40 -13.06 -1.61 -41.02
N PHE A 41 -12.26 -2.40 -40.30
CA PHE A 41 -10.89 -2.76 -40.69
C PHE A 41 -10.88 -4.03 -41.55
N SER A 42 -10.42 -3.87 -42.80
CA SER A 42 -10.13 -4.95 -43.73
C SER A 42 -8.67 -5.39 -43.60
N ARG A 43 -8.48 -6.71 -43.66
CA ARG A 43 -7.21 -7.45 -43.51
C ARG A 43 -6.40 -7.34 -44.81
N LYS A 44 -5.19 -6.80 -44.78
CA LYS A 44 -4.18 -6.99 -45.85
C LYS A 44 -2.82 -7.36 -45.28
N THR A 45 -2.23 -8.35 -45.93
CA THR A 45 -0.93 -9.01 -45.71
C THR A 45 0.28 -8.13 -46.09
N PRO A 46 1.52 -8.49 -45.68
CA PRO A 46 2.67 -7.60 -45.67
C PRO A 46 3.42 -7.58 -47.01
N SER A 47 3.98 -6.42 -47.39
CA SER A 47 4.94 -6.30 -48.49
C SER A 47 6.28 -5.76 -47.99
N GLN A 48 7.36 -6.31 -48.55
CA GLN A 48 8.76 -6.09 -48.20
C GLN A 48 9.29 -4.69 -48.59
N SER A 49 10.25 -4.26 -47.77
CA SER A 49 11.47 -3.48 -48.07
C SER A 49 11.37 -2.11 -48.78
N LYS A 50 12.01 -1.11 -48.15
CA LYS A 50 13.22 -0.44 -48.69
C LYS A 50 13.92 0.37 -47.58
N LEU A 51 15.23 0.13 -47.44
CA LEU A 51 16.14 0.92 -46.63
C LEU A 51 16.14 2.38 -47.08
N PHE A 52 16.11 3.31 -46.12
CA PHE A 52 16.66 4.65 -46.29
C PHE A 52 17.60 4.95 -45.13
N THR A 53 18.88 5.02 -45.47
CA THR A 53 19.98 5.51 -44.65
C THR A 53 19.93 7.03 -44.68
N THR A 54 19.86 7.72 -43.53
CA THR A 54 20.24 9.14 -43.46
C THR A 54 20.67 9.56 -42.05
N ILE A 55 21.99 9.61 -41.90
CA ILE A 55 22.82 10.62 -41.21
C ILE A 55 22.41 11.00 -39.77
N SER A 56 23.21 10.44 -38.85
CA SER A 56 23.40 10.82 -37.45
C SER A 56 23.85 12.28 -37.31
N SER A 57 23.09 13.08 -36.56
CA SER A 57 23.57 14.33 -35.95
C SER A 57 23.64 14.13 -34.42
N SER A 58 24.85 13.97 -33.92
CA SER A 58 25.14 13.88 -32.49
C SER A 58 24.82 15.20 -31.78
N PRO A 59 24.09 15.21 -30.64
CA PRO A 59 24.07 16.36 -29.76
C PRO A 59 25.36 16.39 -28.92
N TYR A 60 26.05 17.53 -28.96
CA TYR A 60 27.21 17.84 -28.14
C TYR A 60 26.85 17.79 -26.65
N PHE A 61 27.51 16.89 -25.91
CA PHE A 61 27.54 16.93 -24.45
C PHE A 61 28.52 18.02 -24.00
N VAL A 62 28.01 19.08 -23.37
CA VAL A 62 28.83 20.00 -22.57
C VAL A 62 28.91 19.42 -21.16
N SER A 63 29.93 18.63 -20.90
CA SER A 63 30.30 18.20 -19.55
C SER A 63 30.90 19.38 -18.79
N THR A 64 30.15 19.96 -17.86
CA THR A 64 30.71 20.86 -16.85
C THR A 64 31.41 19.99 -15.81
N PRO A 65 32.70 20.22 -15.47
CA PRO A 65 33.35 19.47 -14.40
C PRO A 65 32.75 19.88 -13.05
N GLU A 66 32.12 18.93 -12.37
CA GLU A 66 31.75 19.05 -10.95
C GLU A 66 33.05 19.10 -10.14
N PRO A 67 33.25 20.04 -9.20
CA PRO A 67 34.46 20.04 -8.38
C PRO A 67 34.46 18.81 -7.48
N GLU A 68 35.41 17.91 -7.71
CA GLU A 68 35.77 16.81 -6.82
C GLU A 68 36.15 17.41 -5.46
N LEU A 69 35.23 17.31 -4.50
CA LEU A 69 35.53 17.47 -3.09
C LEU A 69 36.30 16.23 -2.67
N GLU A 70 37.60 16.43 -2.44
CA GLU A 70 38.55 15.41 -2.04
C GLU A 70 38.07 14.58 -0.84
N ALA A 71 38.36 13.28 -0.93
CA ALA A 71 38.11 12.29 0.09
C ALA A 71 39.10 12.43 1.25
N ASP A 72 38.60 12.76 2.44
CA ASP A 72 39.15 12.18 3.67
C ASP A 72 38.11 12.16 4.82
N SER A 73 37.65 10.95 5.13
CA SER A 73 37.15 10.46 6.42
C SER A 73 36.63 9.04 6.12
N GLN A 74 36.80 8.09 7.04
CA GLN A 74 36.15 6.78 6.91
C GLN A 74 34.68 7.01 6.59
N ALA A 75 34.27 6.77 5.34
CA ALA A 75 32.94 7.14 4.89
C ALA A 75 31.92 6.46 5.81
N GLU A 76 31.14 7.27 6.53
CA GLU A 76 30.08 6.75 7.40
C GLU A 76 29.23 5.77 6.58
N LYS A 77 29.17 4.51 7.01
CA LYS A 77 28.44 3.46 6.31
C LYS A 77 27.14 3.18 7.06
N PHE A 78 26.02 3.24 6.34
CA PHE A 78 24.71 2.91 6.87
C PHE A 78 24.60 1.40 7.11
N ASP A 79 24.34 1.00 8.35
CA ASP A 79 24.03 -0.39 8.71
C ASP A 79 22.50 -0.58 8.77
N TRP A 80 21.97 -1.27 7.76
CA TRP A 80 20.55 -1.63 7.65
C TRP A 80 20.02 -2.43 8.84
N TYR A 81 20.87 -3.09 9.63
CA TYR A 81 20.46 -3.89 10.78
C TYR A 81 20.66 -3.18 12.12
N ALA A 82 21.06 -1.91 12.10
CA ALA A 82 21.24 -1.05 13.26
C ALA A 82 20.18 0.08 13.36
N HIS A 83 18.94 -0.23 12.96
CA HIS A 83 17.82 0.71 12.88
C HIS A 83 16.49 0.09 13.29
N TRP A 84 15.54 0.94 13.72
CA TRP A 84 14.16 0.54 13.98
C TRP A 84 13.35 0.51 12.69
N TYR A 85 12.59 -0.57 12.50
CA TYR A 85 11.65 -0.70 11.38
C TYR A 85 10.21 -0.86 11.89
N PRO A 86 9.25 -0.17 11.27
CA PRO A 86 7.85 -0.34 11.60
C PRO A 86 7.33 -1.62 10.96
N VAL A 87 6.52 -2.36 11.71
CA VAL A 87 6.00 -3.67 11.30
C VAL A 87 4.56 -3.56 10.84
N MET A 88 3.69 -3.01 11.71
CA MET A 88 2.25 -2.89 11.48
C MET A 88 1.60 -1.91 12.47
N PRO A 89 0.54 -1.16 12.09
CA PRO A 89 -0.28 -0.42 13.04
C PRO A 89 -0.92 -1.35 14.07
N VAL A 90 -0.94 -0.93 15.34
CA VAL A 90 -1.53 -1.72 16.45
C VAL A 90 -3.02 -1.97 16.23
N CYS A 91 -3.73 -1.01 15.62
CA CYS A 91 -5.16 -1.14 15.30
C CYS A 91 -5.46 -2.19 14.23
N ASP A 92 -4.43 -2.69 13.52
CA ASP A 92 -4.53 -3.73 12.51
C ASP A 92 -4.09 -5.11 13.02
N LEU A 93 -3.81 -5.24 14.33
CA LEU A 93 -3.42 -6.50 14.97
C LEU A 93 -4.49 -6.98 15.95
N ASP A 94 -4.83 -8.27 15.89
CA ASP A 94 -5.74 -8.94 16.83
C ASP A 94 -4.96 -9.62 17.96
N LYS A 95 -5.09 -9.12 19.20
CA LYS A 95 -4.40 -9.69 20.38
C LYS A 95 -4.66 -11.18 20.63
N ARG A 96 -5.68 -11.77 20.01
CA ARG A 96 -6.02 -13.19 20.15
C ARG A 96 -5.23 -14.11 19.23
N ALA A 97 -4.56 -13.56 18.21
CA ALA A 97 -3.86 -14.32 17.19
C ALA A 97 -2.41 -13.83 17.02
N PRO A 98 -1.46 -14.73 16.74
CA PRO A 98 -0.18 -14.34 16.19
C PRO A 98 -0.31 -13.92 14.71
N HIS A 99 0.56 -13.03 14.24
CA HIS A 99 0.51 -12.48 12.87
C HIS A 99 1.85 -12.67 12.17
N ALA A 100 1.83 -13.34 11.02
CA ALA A 100 2.98 -13.46 10.14
C ALA A 100 3.28 -12.11 9.47
N LYS A 101 4.53 -11.68 9.52
CA LYS A 101 5.03 -10.53 8.75
C LYS A 101 6.43 -10.83 8.23
N LYS A 102 6.78 -10.19 7.13
CA LYS A 102 8.15 -10.12 6.63
C LYS A 102 8.61 -8.67 6.62
N VAL A 103 9.82 -8.40 7.12
CA VAL A 103 10.50 -7.10 7.08
C VAL A 103 11.99 -7.34 6.95
N MET A 104 12.68 -6.60 6.07
CA MET A 104 14.11 -6.79 5.77
C MET A 104 14.45 -8.23 5.34
N GLY A 105 13.50 -8.92 4.68
CA GLY A 105 13.63 -10.32 4.30
C GLY A 105 13.42 -11.32 5.45
N LEU A 106 13.36 -10.85 6.69
CA LEU A 106 13.20 -11.67 7.90
C LEU A 106 11.73 -12.05 8.10
N ASP A 107 11.46 -13.34 8.25
CA ASP A 107 10.15 -13.85 8.66
C ASP A 107 9.98 -13.70 10.16
N ILE A 108 9.01 -12.88 10.56
CA ILE A 108 8.74 -12.52 11.94
C ILE A 108 7.28 -12.79 12.32
N VAL A 109 7.07 -13.14 13.59
CA VAL A 109 5.74 -13.27 14.18
C VAL A 109 5.50 -12.16 15.19
N VAL A 110 4.44 -11.39 14.98
CA VAL A 110 3.96 -10.38 15.92
C VAL A 110 2.82 -10.98 16.73
N TRP A 111 2.97 -11.03 18.05
CA TRP A 111 1.98 -11.65 18.93
C TRP A 111 1.83 -10.89 20.24
N TRP A 112 0.67 -11.03 20.88
CA TRP A 112 0.37 -10.37 22.13
C TRP A 112 0.66 -11.29 23.30
N ASP A 113 1.66 -10.92 24.12
CA ASP A 113 1.94 -11.61 25.38
C ASP A 113 0.96 -11.13 26.44
N ASN A 114 0.01 -11.99 26.81
CA ASN A 114 -0.99 -11.69 27.83
C ASN A 114 -0.39 -11.56 29.23
N ASN A 115 0.73 -12.23 29.51
CA ASN A 115 1.36 -12.19 30.83
C ASN A 115 2.06 -10.84 31.06
N GLU A 116 2.67 -10.30 30.01
CA GLU A 116 3.38 -9.01 30.05
C GLU A 116 2.53 -7.84 29.54
N SER A 117 1.32 -8.10 29.03
CA SER A 117 0.44 -7.11 28.38
C SER A 117 1.18 -6.26 27.33
N SER A 118 1.95 -6.94 26.46
CA SER A 118 2.82 -6.28 25.48
C SER A 118 2.88 -7.03 24.15
N TRP A 119 3.04 -6.29 23.05
CA TRP A 119 3.37 -6.89 21.76
C TRP A 119 4.82 -7.37 21.74
N ARG A 120 5.04 -8.57 21.20
CA ARG A 120 6.35 -9.21 21.05
C ARG A 120 6.58 -9.58 19.59
N VAL A 121 7.84 -9.53 19.17
CA VAL A 121 8.26 -9.88 17.81
C VAL A 121 9.33 -10.96 17.86
N PHE A 122 9.00 -12.17 17.39
CA PHE A 122 9.94 -13.30 17.34
C PHE A 122 10.30 -13.64 15.91
N ASN A 123 11.39 -14.40 15.75
CA ASN A 123 11.63 -15.14 14.51
C ASN A 123 10.48 -16.12 14.28
N ASP A 124 9.90 -16.14 13.07
CA ASP A 124 8.73 -16.95 12.75
C ASP A 124 9.09 -18.41 12.40
N ALA A 125 9.87 -19.05 13.26
CA ALA A 125 10.22 -20.45 13.11
C ALA A 125 10.36 -21.09 14.49
N CYS A 126 9.60 -22.14 14.73
CA CYS A 126 9.71 -22.93 15.95
C CYS A 126 11.08 -23.63 15.99
N PRO A 127 11.88 -23.48 17.07
CA PRO A 127 13.20 -24.10 17.16
C PRO A 127 13.17 -25.63 17.16
N HIS A 128 12.00 -26.25 17.36
CA HIS A 128 11.86 -27.70 17.31
C HIS A 128 12.02 -28.24 15.87
N ARG A 129 11.19 -27.79 14.93
CA ARG A 129 11.15 -28.28 13.53
C ARG A 129 10.73 -27.22 12.51
N LEU A 130 11.03 -25.96 12.81
CA LEU A 130 10.86 -24.80 11.91
C LEU A 130 9.42 -24.48 11.48
N ALA A 131 8.41 -25.08 12.11
CA ALA A 131 7.02 -24.70 11.85
C ALA A 131 6.82 -23.20 12.16
N PRO A 132 6.11 -22.45 11.29
CA PRO A 132 5.83 -21.05 11.54
C PRO A 132 5.03 -20.91 12.84
N LEU A 133 5.50 -20.02 13.70
CA LEU A 133 4.84 -19.73 14.98
C LEU A 133 3.62 -18.84 14.79
N SER A 134 3.57 -18.09 13.69
CA SER A 134 2.44 -17.29 13.23
C SER A 134 1.21 -18.11 12.86
N GLU A 135 1.36 -19.39 12.51
CA GLU A 135 0.26 -20.34 12.33
C GLU A 135 -0.19 -20.96 13.66
N GLY A 136 0.46 -20.57 14.76
CA GLY A 136 0.16 -20.99 16.12
C GLY A 136 -1.06 -20.32 16.73
N ARG A 137 -1.06 -20.23 18.06
CA ARG A 137 -2.14 -19.63 18.84
C ARG A 137 -1.63 -19.05 20.16
N ILE A 138 -2.38 -18.12 20.72
CA ILE A 138 -2.20 -17.72 22.12
C ILE A 138 -2.93 -18.74 22.98
N ASP A 139 -2.21 -19.50 23.80
CA ASP A 139 -2.82 -20.51 24.65
C ASP A 139 -3.57 -19.89 25.84
N ARG A 140 -4.32 -20.72 26.58
CA ARG A 140 -5.10 -20.27 27.74
C ARG A 140 -4.27 -19.68 28.89
N TRP A 141 -2.96 -19.87 28.86
CA TRP A 141 -2.00 -19.31 29.83
C TRP A 141 -1.26 -18.10 29.27
N GLY A 142 -1.70 -17.57 28.13
CA GLY A 142 -1.15 -16.35 27.55
C GLY A 142 0.18 -16.51 26.83
N ARG A 143 0.58 -17.73 26.48
CA ARG A 143 1.85 -18.03 25.80
C ARG A 143 1.65 -18.23 24.31
N LEU A 144 2.69 -17.99 23.53
CA LEU A 144 2.71 -18.36 22.12
C LEU A 144 2.89 -19.88 21.99
N GLN A 145 1.89 -20.58 21.47
CA GLN A 145 1.91 -22.02 21.28
C GLN A 145 2.08 -22.37 19.79
N CYS A 146 3.13 -23.14 19.48
CA CYS A 146 3.35 -23.68 18.15
C CYS A 146 2.23 -24.65 17.76
N VAL A 147 1.70 -24.51 16.53
CA VAL A 147 0.62 -25.36 16.02
C VAL A 147 1.01 -26.82 15.88
N TYR A 148 2.29 -27.11 15.58
CA TYR A 148 2.71 -28.45 15.20
C TYR A 148 2.75 -29.41 16.40
N HIS A 149 3.55 -29.11 17.43
CA HIS A 149 3.74 -29.99 18.59
C HIS A 149 3.35 -29.35 19.92
N GLY A 150 2.78 -28.14 19.90
CA GLY A 150 2.27 -27.49 21.10
C GLY A 150 3.33 -26.94 22.05
N TRP A 151 4.59 -26.80 21.62
CA TRP A 151 5.64 -26.12 22.40
C TRP A 151 5.20 -24.67 22.65
N CYS A 152 5.33 -24.22 23.89
CA CYS A 152 4.88 -22.89 24.33
C CYS A 152 6.05 -22.00 24.73
N PHE A 153 5.98 -20.73 24.32
CA PHE A 153 7.01 -19.72 24.56
C PHE A 153 6.41 -18.48 25.26
N ASN A 154 7.12 -17.92 26.24
CA ASN A 154 6.79 -16.62 26.83
C ASN A 154 7.39 -15.46 26.00
N GLY A 155 7.11 -14.21 26.38
CA GLY A 155 7.60 -13.01 25.70
C GLY A 155 9.11 -12.82 25.64
N SER A 156 9.87 -13.57 26.43
CA SER A 156 11.34 -13.59 26.37
C SER A 156 11.90 -14.67 25.44
N GLY A 157 11.03 -15.44 24.77
CA GLY A 157 11.39 -16.51 23.86
C GLY A 157 11.77 -17.83 24.54
N HIS A 158 11.73 -17.89 25.87
CA HIS A 158 12.00 -19.13 26.60
C HIS A 158 10.89 -20.15 26.35
N CYS A 159 11.27 -21.40 26.12
CA CYS A 159 10.31 -22.50 26.04
C CYS A 159 9.83 -22.86 27.45
N ASN A 160 8.62 -22.45 27.82
CA ASN A 160 8.08 -22.71 29.16
C ASN A 160 7.48 -24.11 29.27
N PHE A 161 7.05 -24.70 28.16
CA PHE A 161 6.32 -25.96 28.21
C PHE A 161 6.44 -26.74 26.90
N ILE A 162 6.77 -28.02 27.04
CA ILE A 162 6.83 -29.00 25.96
C ILE A 162 5.85 -30.11 26.36
N PRO A 163 4.68 -30.24 25.69
CA PRO A 163 3.66 -31.19 26.13
C PRO A 163 4.11 -32.65 26.13
N GLN A 164 5.09 -33.00 25.29
CA GLN A 164 5.61 -34.36 25.15
C GLN A 164 6.82 -34.65 26.06
N ALA A 165 7.31 -33.67 26.81
CA ALA A 165 8.41 -33.89 27.76
C ALA A 165 7.84 -34.47 29.06
N PRO A 166 8.33 -35.64 29.54
CA PRO A 166 7.86 -36.20 30.80
C PRO A 166 8.29 -35.32 31.99
N PRO A 167 7.46 -35.18 33.04
CA PRO A 167 7.79 -34.37 34.21
C PRO A 167 9.11 -34.78 34.89
N ASP A 168 9.39 -36.10 34.94
CA ASP A 168 10.58 -36.67 35.56
C ASP A 168 11.76 -36.84 34.56
N GLY A 169 11.63 -36.29 33.36
CA GLY A 169 12.67 -36.34 32.33
C GLY A 169 13.74 -35.27 32.48
N PRO A 170 14.79 -35.31 31.63
CA PRO A 170 15.73 -34.20 31.53
C PRO A 170 14.99 -32.88 31.26
N PRO A 171 15.43 -31.74 31.81
CA PRO A 171 14.76 -30.45 31.66
C PRO A 171 15.02 -29.85 30.26
N VAL A 172 14.52 -30.50 29.19
CA VAL A 172 14.79 -30.12 27.80
C VAL A 172 14.34 -28.68 27.51
N SER A 173 13.29 -28.20 28.18
CA SER A 173 12.78 -26.84 28.09
C SER A 173 13.77 -25.76 28.56
N THR A 174 14.74 -26.10 29.43
CA THR A 174 15.76 -25.14 29.91
C THR A 174 16.96 -25.01 28.97
N SER A 175 17.00 -25.80 27.88
CA SER A 175 18.05 -25.70 26.87
C SER A 175 17.93 -24.39 26.08
N LYS A 176 19.04 -23.69 25.85
CA LYS A 176 19.06 -22.51 24.96
C LYS A 176 18.60 -22.84 23.53
N LYS A 177 18.78 -24.11 23.09
CA LYS A 177 18.29 -24.57 21.78
C LYS A 177 16.76 -24.68 21.71
N ALA A 178 16.08 -24.72 22.86
CA ALA A 178 14.63 -24.70 22.91
C ALA A 178 14.08 -23.27 22.83
N CYS A 179 14.89 -22.22 23.01
CA CYS A 179 14.42 -20.84 22.95
C CYS A 179 14.22 -20.38 21.51
N VAL A 180 13.17 -19.59 21.27
CA VAL A 180 12.98 -18.85 20.02
C VAL A 180 13.74 -17.53 20.08
N ALA A 181 14.31 -17.11 18.95
CA ALA A 181 14.98 -15.83 18.84
C ALA A 181 13.98 -14.67 18.94
N VAL A 182 14.30 -13.68 19.77
CA VAL A 182 13.45 -12.52 20.06
C VAL A 182 14.10 -11.27 19.50
N TYR A 183 13.33 -10.49 18.74
CA TYR A 183 13.76 -9.17 18.30
C TYR A 183 13.38 -8.13 19.36
N PRO A 184 14.26 -7.17 19.69
CA PRO A 184 13.86 -6.00 20.46
C PRO A 184 12.68 -5.32 19.75
N SER A 185 11.60 -5.07 20.49
CA SER A 185 10.36 -4.53 19.94
C SER A 185 9.70 -3.55 20.89
N THR A 186 9.02 -2.55 20.35
CA THR A 186 8.27 -1.55 21.12
C THR A 186 7.03 -1.10 20.36
N VAL A 187 6.07 -0.52 21.08
CA VAL A 187 4.98 0.25 20.46
C VAL A 187 5.34 1.72 20.54
N HIS A 188 5.34 2.40 19.40
CA HIS A 188 5.60 3.83 19.31
C HIS A 188 4.74 4.43 18.18
N HIS A 189 4.09 5.57 18.45
CA HIS A 189 3.09 6.18 17.56
C HIS A 189 2.00 5.20 17.07
N ASP A 190 1.45 4.37 17.97
CA ASP A 190 0.45 3.33 17.66
C ASP A 190 0.90 2.30 16.60
N ILE A 191 2.20 2.14 16.39
CA ILE A 191 2.81 1.18 15.47
C ILE A 191 3.71 0.23 16.26
N VAL A 192 3.70 -1.05 15.91
CA VAL A 192 4.71 -2.01 16.41
C VAL A 192 6.00 -1.79 15.63
N TRP A 193 7.10 -1.54 16.34
CA TRP A 193 8.45 -1.41 15.79
C TRP A 193 9.31 -2.57 16.26
N PHE A 194 10.25 -3.00 15.42
CA PHE A 194 11.27 -3.96 15.81
C PHE A 194 12.66 -3.55 15.33
N TRP A 195 13.66 -4.05 16.03
CA TRP A 195 15.07 -3.96 15.67
C TRP A 195 15.50 -5.29 15.04
N PRO A 196 15.99 -5.32 13.78
CA PRO A 196 16.20 -6.55 13.01
C PRO A 196 17.47 -7.32 13.42
N ASN A 197 17.80 -7.35 14.71
CA ASN A 197 18.95 -8.07 15.24
C ASN A 197 18.60 -8.71 16.60
N THR A 198 18.80 -10.02 16.72
CA THR A 198 18.48 -10.82 17.90
C THR A 198 19.69 -11.05 18.81
N ASP A 199 20.85 -10.50 18.47
CA ASP A 199 22.04 -10.59 19.33
C ASP A 199 21.73 -9.99 20.71
N PRO A 200 22.04 -10.72 21.82
CA PRO A 200 21.80 -10.26 23.18
C PRO A 200 22.27 -8.84 23.50
N GLN A 201 23.31 -8.32 22.83
CA GLN A 201 23.79 -6.96 23.05
C GLN A 201 22.76 -5.87 22.71
N TYR A 202 21.77 -6.18 21.84
CA TYR A 202 20.71 -5.26 21.43
C TYR A 202 19.43 -5.42 22.24
N LYS A 203 19.37 -6.33 23.22
CA LYS A 203 18.16 -6.56 24.03
C LYS A 203 17.56 -5.25 24.58
N ASP A 204 18.42 -4.36 25.06
CA ASP A 204 18.03 -3.08 25.66
C ASP A 204 18.32 -1.88 24.73
N ILE A 205 18.35 -2.11 23.41
CA ILE A 205 18.67 -1.07 22.41
C ILE A 205 17.74 0.13 22.49
N ILE A 206 16.50 -0.05 22.96
CA ILE A 206 15.51 1.01 23.18
C ILE A 206 16.02 2.11 24.13
N LEU A 207 16.90 1.77 25.10
CA LEU A 207 17.48 2.74 26.02
C LEU A 207 18.55 3.63 25.36
N LYS A 208 19.14 3.18 24.25
CA LYS A 208 20.21 3.88 23.53
C LYS A 208 19.68 4.59 22.28
N LYS A 209 18.75 3.94 21.56
CA LYS A 209 18.17 4.44 20.31
C LYS A 209 16.68 4.12 20.32
N GLN A 210 15.85 5.15 20.22
CA GLN A 210 14.39 5.03 20.12
C GLN A 210 13.95 5.02 18.65
N PRO A 211 12.77 4.48 18.31
CA PRO A 211 12.14 4.75 17.02
C PRO A 211 12.00 6.27 16.78
N PRO A 212 12.04 6.75 15.52
CA PRO A 212 11.95 8.17 15.23
C PRO A 212 10.67 8.82 15.80
N PHE A 213 10.82 9.97 16.45
CA PHE A 213 9.73 10.75 17.03
C PHE A 213 9.15 11.75 16.03
N ILE A 214 7.84 11.73 15.85
CA ILE A 214 7.06 12.59 14.97
C ILE A 214 5.95 13.27 15.78
N PRO A 215 6.09 14.56 16.12
CA PRO A 215 5.19 15.25 17.05
C PRO A 215 3.70 15.19 16.65
N GLU A 216 3.41 15.29 15.35
CA GLU A 216 2.04 15.31 14.82
C GLU A 216 1.29 13.98 15.05
N LEU A 217 2.02 12.90 15.32
CA LEU A 217 1.42 11.59 15.61
C LEU A 217 0.99 11.43 17.08
N ASP A 218 1.50 12.26 17.99
CA ASP A 218 1.13 12.22 19.41
C ASP A 218 0.35 13.46 19.86
N ASP A 219 0.17 14.44 18.98
CA ASP A 219 -0.60 15.64 19.26
C ASP A 219 -2.12 15.34 19.26
N PRO A 220 -2.83 15.48 20.40
CA PRO A 220 -4.26 15.19 20.51
C PRO A 220 -5.16 16.15 19.71
N SER A 221 -4.62 17.27 19.21
CA SER A 221 -5.33 18.18 18.31
C SER A 221 -5.43 17.64 16.87
N TYR A 222 -4.70 16.58 16.55
CA TYR A 222 -4.72 15.93 15.26
C TYR A 222 -5.56 14.64 15.29
N ILE A 223 -6.35 14.43 14.24
CA ILE A 223 -6.83 13.10 13.88
C ILE A 223 -5.83 12.43 12.97
N LYS A 224 -5.69 11.11 13.08
CA LYS A 224 -4.73 10.31 12.30
C LYS A 224 -5.47 9.31 11.44
N ILE A 225 -5.44 9.49 10.12
CA ILE A 225 -5.90 8.45 9.20
C ILE A 225 -4.73 7.50 8.97
N THR A 226 -4.84 6.28 9.49
CA THR A 226 -3.79 5.27 9.42
C THR A 226 -4.22 4.01 8.69
N GLY A 227 -3.29 3.39 7.98
CA GLY A 227 -3.46 2.07 7.38
C GLY A 227 -2.15 1.55 6.83
N SER A 228 -2.20 0.34 6.29
CA SER A 228 -1.05 -0.34 5.71
C SER A 228 -1.41 -1.12 4.46
N ARG A 229 -0.49 -1.25 3.51
CA ARG A 229 -0.63 -2.09 2.32
C ARG A 229 0.72 -2.68 1.91
N ASP A 230 0.72 -3.95 1.57
CA ASP A 230 1.86 -4.62 0.93
C ASP A 230 1.81 -4.33 -0.58
N LEU A 231 2.92 -3.89 -1.14
CA LEU A 231 3.04 -3.41 -2.51
C LEU A 231 4.00 -4.29 -3.28
N PRO A 232 3.65 -4.75 -4.49
CA PRO A 232 4.45 -5.70 -5.25
C PRO A 232 5.59 -5.00 -6.00
N TYR A 233 6.25 -4.02 -5.40
CA TYR A 233 7.46 -3.39 -5.93
C TYR A 233 8.37 -2.97 -4.78
N GLY A 234 9.66 -2.82 -5.08
CA GLY A 234 10.72 -2.59 -4.12
C GLY A 234 10.63 -1.29 -3.33
N TYR A 235 11.37 -1.27 -2.23
CA TYR A 235 11.44 -0.17 -1.27
C TYR A 235 11.99 1.12 -1.89
N GLU A 236 12.98 1.01 -2.78
CA GLU A 236 13.61 2.16 -3.42
C GLU A 236 12.61 2.92 -4.29
N VAL A 237 11.88 2.20 -5.15
CA VAL A 237 10.85 2.77 -6.03
C VAL A 237 9.68 3.35 -5.22
N LEU A 238 9.30 2.71 -4.11
CA LEU A 238 8.29 3.23 -3.19
C LEU A 238 8.68 4.60 -2.62
N ILE A 239 9.91 4.76 -2.14
CA ILE A 239 10.36 6.05 -1.60
C ILE A 239 10.38 7.12 -2.69
N GLU A 240 10.92 6.80 -3.86
CA GLU A 240 10.99 7.74 -4.98
C GLU A 240 9.61 8.27 -5.37
N ASN A 241 8.64 7.35 -5.54
CA ASN A 241 7.27 7.71 -5.87
C ASN A 241 6.64 8.64 -4.81
N LEU A 242 6.80 8.34 -3.52
CA LEU A 242 6.20 9.13 -2.45
C LEU A 242 6.86 10.51 -2.26
N MET A 243 8.10 10.68 -2.74
CA MET A 243 8.84 11.94 -2.67
C MET A 243 8.71 12.79 -3.93
N ASP A 244 8.12 12.26 -5.01
CA ASP A 244 7.92 12.99 -6.25
C ASP A 244 6.50 13.58 -6.34
N PRO A 245 6.28 14.88 -6.10
CA PRO A 245 4.98 15.49 -6.29
C PRO A 245 4.58 15.70 -7.77
N ALA A 246 5.50 15.55 -8.73
CA ALA A 246 5.24 15.85 -10.14
C ALA A 246 4.33 14.81 -10.82
N HIS A 247 4.34 13.55 -10.38
CA HIS A 247 3.45 12.52 -10.93
C HIS A 247 1.98 12.72 -10.50
N VAL A 248 1.71 13.42 -9.39
CA VAL A 248 0.38 13.50 -8.76
C VAL A 248 -0.75 13.95 -9.71
N PRO A 249 -0.59 15.01 -10.53
CA PRO A 249 -1.63 15.42 -11.47
C PRO A 249 -1.89 14.42 -12.59
N TYR A 250 -0.92 13.55 -12.90
CA TYR A 250 -0.97 12.61 -14.01
C TYR A 250 -1.43 11.22 -13.56
N ALA A 251 -0.72 10.59 -12.62
CA ALA A 251 -1.05 9.24 -12.17
C ALA A 251 -2.40 9.21 -11.46
N HIS A 252 -2.68 10.21 -10.61
CA HIS A 252 -3.92 10.28 -9.84
C HIS A 252 -5.02 11.12 -10.50
N TYR A 253 -4.92 11.36 -11.82
CA TYR A 253 -5.88 12.18 -12.55
C TYR A 253 -7.33 11.66 -12.37
N GLY A 254 -8.23 12.57 -11.99
CA GLY A 254 -9.63 12.23 -11.70
C GLY A 254 -9.87 11.49 -10.37
N ILE A 255 -8.83 11.15 -9.61
CA ILE A 255 -8.93 10.63 -8.24
C ILE A 255 -8.69 11.75 -7.23
N MET A 256 -7.53 12.42 -7.34
CA MET A 256 -7.10 13.46 -6.42
C MET A 256 -7.46 14.84 -6.97
N LYS A 257 -7.95 15.71 -6.09
CA LYS A 257 -8.12 17.13 -6.42
C LYS A 257 -6.77 17.82 -6.31
N THR A 258 -6.15 18.07 -7.45
CA THR A 258 -4.94 18.89 -7.53
C THR A 258 -5.30 20.37 -7.58
N ARG A 259 -4.33 21.20 -7.17
CA ARG A 259 -4.45 22.65 -7.32
C ARG A 259 -4.48 22.96 -8.82
N GLN A 260 -5.43 23.77 -9.24
CA GLN A 260 -5.43 24.27 -10.60
C GLN A 260 -4.25 25.24 -10.80
N PRO A 261 -3.40 25.00 -11.81
CA PRO A 261 -2.22 25.83 -12.04
C PRO A 261 -2.65 27.26 -12.35
N LYS A 262 -1.82 28.22 -11.92
CA LYS A 262 -2.10 29.66 -12.14
C LYS A 262 -1.87 30.09 -13.59
N VAL A 263 -1.08 29.31 -14.33
CA VAL A 263 -0.73 29.53 -15.72
C VAL A 263 -1.37 28.41 -16.55
N LYS A 264 -1.59 28.66 -17.84
CA LYS A 264 -2.11 27.64 -18.76
C LYS A 264 -1.19 26.41 -18.75
N ALA A 265 -1.70 25.32 -18.20
CA ALA A 265 -1.08 24.00 -18.20
C ALA A 265 -1.76 23.08 -19.22
N ASP A 266 -1.30 21.84 -19.29
CA ASP A 266 -2.02 20.75 -19.95
C ASP A 266 -3.33 20.41 -19.22
N ARG A 267 -4.09 19.45 -19.76
CA ARG A 267 -5.40 19.05 -19.23
C ARG A 267 -5.29 18.54 -17.79
N GLU A 268 -4.22 17.81 -17.50
CA GLU A 268 -3.93 17.16 -16.24
C GLU A 268 -3.49 18.17 -15.15
N GLY A 269 -2.95 19.32 -15.57
CA GLY A 269 -2.63 20.44 -14.68
C GLY A 269 -1.21 20.36 -14.11
N GLY A 270 -0.27 19.78 -14.85
CA GLY A 270 1.14 19.77 -14.46
C GLY A 270 1.76 21.16 -14.50
N GLU A 271 2.59 21.47 -13.49
CA GLU A 271 3.35 22.72 -13.44
C GLU A 271 4.78 22.45 -12.95
N PRO A 272 5.76 23.32 -13.28
CA PRO A 272 7.11 23.21 -12.73
C PRO A 272 7.09 23.17 -11.20
N VAL A 273 7.59 22.09 -10.62
CA VAL A 273 7.77 21.97 -9.16
C VAL A 273 9.22 22.27 -8.81
N GLU A 274 9.43 23.32 -8.01
CA GLU A 274 10.77 23.65 -7.52
C GLU A 274 11.07 22.89 -6.23
N LEU A 275 11.85 21.81 -6.34
CA LEU A 275 12.40 21.08 -5.22
C LEU A 275 13.89 21.42 -5.04
N SER A 276 14.35 21.42 -3.79
CA SER A 276 15.77 21.57 -3.48
C SER A 276 16.15 20.80 -2.22
N ILE A 277 17.29 20.12 -2.25
CA ILE A 277 17.89 19.50 -1.07
C ILE A 277 18.62 20.58 -0.27
N LYS A 278 18.33 20.67 1.03
CA LYS A 278 18.97 21.62 1.94
C LYS A 278 20.05 20.97 2.79
N LYS A 279 19.81 19.72 3.21
CA LYS A 279 20.73 18.94 4.03
C LYS A 279 20.63 17.48 3.61
N LEU A 280 21.77 16.81 3.52
CA LEU A 280 21.87 15.37 3.24
C LEU A 280 23.03 14.79 4.06
N ASP A 281 22.75 13.81 4.91
CA ASP A 281 23.69 13.11 5.79
C ASP A 281 23.29 11.63 5.93
N ILE A 282 23.98 10.85 6.76
CA ILE A 282 23.70 9.41 6.93
C ILE A 282 22.27 9.14 7.44
N ASP A 283 21.68 10.07 8.21
CA ASP A 283 20.33 9.94 8.76
C ASP A 283 19.22 10.29 7.76
N GLY A 284 19.58 10.75 6.55
CA GLY A 284 18.67 11.00 5.44
C GLY A 284 18.84 12.38 4.82
N PHE A 285 17.74 13.05 4.48
CA PHE A 285 17.80 14.40 3.93
C PHE A 285 16.58 15.26 4.23
N ILE A 286 16.80 16.57 4.17
CA ILE A 286 15.76 17.60 4.29
C ILE A 286 15.71 18.38 2.98
N GLY A 287 14.52 18.50 2.43
CA GLY A 287 14.24 19.22 1.21
C GLY A 287 13.12 20.25 1.36
N ASN A 288 13.15 21.27 0.52
CA ASN A 288 12.09 22.27 0.44
C ASN A 288 11.36 22.15 -0.90
N GLN A 289 10.03 22.25 -0.84
CA GLN A 289 9.18 22.36 -2.02
C GLN A 289 8.57 23.76 -2.05
N VAL A 290 8.88 24.56 -3.07
CA VAL A 290 8.28 25.90 -3.19
C VAL A 290 6.75 25.75 -3.27
N GLN A 291 6.02 26.54 -2.47
CA GLN A 291 4.57 26.48 -2.17
C GLN A 291 4.13 25.57 -1.00
N PHE A 292 4.92 24.56 -0.64
CA PHE A 292 4.65 23.67 0.50
C PHE A 292 5.74 23.80 1.56
N GLY A 293 5.58 23.08 2.67
CA GLY A 293 6.53 23.10 3.76
C GLY A 293 7.77 22.26 3.50
N ILE A 294 8.28 21.70 4.59
CA ILE A 294 9.49 20.89 4.61
C ILE A 294 9.12 19.45 4.22
N ASN A 295 9.95 18.85 3.37
CA ASN A 295 9.94 17.41 3.10
C ASN A 295 11.19 16.78 3.73
N LYS A 296 11.06 15.59 4.30
CA LYS A 296 12.17 14.87 4.93
C LYS A 296 12.14 13.42 4.51
N PHE A 297 13.30 12.88 4.17
CA PHE A 297 13.56 11.46 4.28
C PHE A 297 14.33 11.24 5.57
N ILE A 298 13.78 10.42 6.48
CA ILE A 298 14.44 10.00 7.71
C ILE A 298 14.75 8.52 7.53
N ALA A 299 16.04 8.21 7.45
CA ALA A 299 16.52 6.87 7.21
C ALA A 299 16.15 5.92 8.37
N PRO A 300 15.86 4.64 8.08
CA PRO A 300 15.81 4.06 6.75
C PRO A 300 14.46 4.25 6.05
N CYS A 301 13.36 4.56 6.74
CA CYS A 301 12.04 4.17 6.22
C CYS A 301 10.96 5.23 6.28
N ILE A 302 11.27 6.51 6.56
CA ILE A 302 10.21 7.52 6.75
C ILE A 302 10.32 8.59 5.68
N SER A 303 9.26 8.76 4.91
CA SER A 303 9.00 9.96 4.11
C SER A 303 7.99 10.84 4.83
N TYR A 304 8.38 12.08 5.11
CA TYR A 304 7.57 13.08 5.77
C TYR A 304 7.39 14.27 4.82
N ALA A 305 6.15 14.68 4.58
CA ALA A 305 5.82 15.86 3.81
C ALA A 305 4.84 16.75 4.57
N ASP A 306 5.25 17.98 4.89
CA ASP A 306 4.35 19.00 5.42
C ASP A 306 3.51 19.62 4.30
N ARG A 307 2.19 19.43 4.37
CA ARG A 307 1.22 19.95 3.39
C ARG A 307 0.51 21.20 3.90
N SER A 308 0.93 21.75 5.04
CA SER A 308 0.43 23.03 5.55
C SER A 308 0.81 24.14 4.55
N PRO A 309 -0.15 24.94 4.06
CA PRO A 309 0.17 26.03 3.16
C PRO A 309 1.12 27.01 3.86
N VAL A 310 2.27 27.25 3.25
CA VAL A 310 3.22 28.25 3.75
C VAL A 310 2.60 29.63 3.55
N VAL A 311 2.17 30.28 4.63
CA VAL A 311 1.98 31.72 4.64
C VAL A 311 3.37 32.32 4.49
N SER A 312 3.67 32.87 3.31
CA SER A 312 5.01 33.39 3.03
C SER A 312 5.35 34.51 4.01
N LEU A 313 6.21 34.22 4.99
CA LEU A 313 6.94 35.21 5.79
C LEU A 313 8.08 35.88 4.98
N PHE A 314 7.95 35.92 3.65
CA PHE A 314 8.87 36.60 2.74
C PHE A 314 8.37 37.99 2.32
N ASN A 315 7.52 38.63 3.12
CA ASN A 315 7.34 40.09 3.09
C ASN A 315 7.94 40.74 4.35
N GLY A 316 9.13 40.30 4.73
CA GLY A 316 9.98 40.99 5.68
C GLY A 316 10.63 42.23 5.06
N PHE A 317 9.83 43.15 4.50
CA PHE A 317 10.12 44.58 4.32
C PHE A 317 8.82 45.25 3.87
N PHE A 318 8.29 46.14 4.71
CA PHE A 318 7.02 46.87 4.61
C PHE A 318 5.74 46.04 4.88
N ILE A 319 5.26 46.10 6.13
CA ILE A 319 4.05 46.86 6.51
C ILE A 319 4.08 47.00 8.03
N LYS A 320 4.30 48.23 8.49
CA LYS A 320 3.96 48.67 9.85
C LYS A 320 2.45 48.90 9.85
N ASN A 321 1.77 48.39 10.88
CA ASN A 321 0.34 48.50 11.17
C ASN A 321 -0.58 47.66 10.27
N LEU A 322 -1.19 46.62 10.87
CA LEU A 322 -2.63 46.35 10.79
C LEU A 322 -3.00 45.21 11.74
N SER A 323 -3.88 45.55 12.68
CA SER A 323 -4.79 44.72 13.48
C SER A 323 -4.34 43.31 13.88
N VAL A 324 -4.29 43.07 15.18
CA VAL A 324 -4.40 41.74 15.82
C VAL A 324 -5.69 41.07 15.32
N GLN A 325 -5.61 40.33 14.22
CA GLN A 325 -6.59 39.32 13.88
C GLN A 325 -6.33 38.13 14.80
N LYS A 326 -7.40 37.64 15.44
CA LYS A 326 -7.39 36.37 16.20
C LYS A 326 -6.60 35.32 15.42
N PRO A 327 -5.77 34.49 16.07
CA PRO A 327 -5.07 33.41 15.38
C PRO A 327 -6.14 32.50 14.78
N SER A 328 -6.32 32.57 13.46
CA SER A 328 -7.09 31.56 12.76
C SER A 328 -6.37 30.24 13.02
N MET A 329 -7.09 29.21 13.48
CA MET A 329 -6.51 27.87 13.60
C MET A 329 -5.97 27.48 12.23
N GLN A 330 -4.65 27.57 12.06
CA GLN A 330 -3.99 27.25 10.81
C GLN A 330 -4.28 25.79 10.51
N ARG A 331 -4.88 25.50 9.34
CA ARG A 331 -5.07 24.12 8.89
C ARG A 331 -3.70 23.49 8.70
N ARG A 332 -3.44 22.41 9.40
CA ARG A 332 -2.21 21.64 9.34
C ARG A 332 -2.52 20.20 8.95
N GLU A 333 -1.70 19.68 8.06
CA GLU A 333 -1.74 18.31 7.58
C GLU A 333 -0.33 17.90 7.18
N ALA A 334 0.07 16.70 7.58
CA ALA A 334 1.29 16.08 7.13
C ALA A 334 0.95 14.74 6.46
N LEU A 335 1.78 14.35 5.50
CA LEU A 335 1.81 13.00 4.96
C LEU A 335 3.02 12.30 5.56
N ILE A 336 2.79 11.28 6.37
CA ILE A 336 3.83 10.48 6.98
C ILE A 336 3.70 9.07 6.41
N PHE A 337 4.71 8.65 5.68
CA PHE A 337 4.77 7.35 5.06
C PHE A 337 5.95 6.57 5.64
N PHE A 338 5.67 5.39 6.15
CA PHE A 338 6.67 4.43 6.55
C PHE A 338 6.83 3.40 5.42
N CYS A 339 7.92 3.52 4.68
CA CYS A 339 8.31 2.70 3.54
C CYS A 339 9.16 1.52 4.04
N VAL A 340 8.53 0.37 4.22
CA VAL A 340 9.15 -0.81 4.82
C VAL A 340 9.70 -1.73 3.73
N PRO A 341 11.00 -2.04 3.71
CA PRO A 341 11.54 -3.08 2.86
C PRO A 341 11.02 -4.44 3.33
N VAL A 342 10.34 -5.19 2.45
CA VAL A 342 9.80 -6.52 2.78
C VAL A 342 10.71 -7.60 2.22
N SER A 343 10.94 -7.60 0.92
CA SER A 343 11.89 -8.45 0.20
C SER A 343 12.21 -7.79 -1.15
N PRO A 344 13.19 -8.26 -1.95
CA PRO A 344 13.36 -7.76 -3.31
C PRO A 344 12.04 -7.77 -4.10
N GLY A 345 11.72 -6.66 -4.77
CA GLY A 345 10.46 -6.49 -5.51
C GLY A 345 9.21 -6.36 -4.66
N ASN A 346 9.32 -6.21 -3.34
CA ASN A 346 8.17 -6.09 -2.44
C ASN A 346 8.47 -5.11 -1.31
N SER A 347 7.50 -4.25 -1.03
CA SER A 347 7.56 -3.28 0.05
C SER A 347 6.24 -3.25 0.80
N ARG A 348 6.22 -2.61 1.96
CA ARG A 348 5.01 -2.30 2.69
C ARG A 348 4.97 -0.80 2.93
N LEU A 349 3.85 -0.19 2.59
CA LEU A 349 3.55 1.18 2.95
C LEU A 349 2.65 1.17 4.19
N ILE A 350 3.09 1.80 5.28
CA ILE A 350 2.22 2.21 6.37
C ILE A 350 2.07 3.73 6.25
N TRP A 351 0.84 4.23 6.16
CA TRP A 351 0.59 5.67 6.11
C TRP A 351 -0.03 6.14 7.41
N ALA A 352 0.34 7.35 7.80
CA ALA A 352 -0.32 8.13 8.82
C ALA A 352 -0.50 9.55 8.31
N ILE A 353 -1.74 10.00 8.22
CA ILE A 353 -2.09 11.34 7.74
C ILE A 353 -2.68 12.11 8.92
N PRO A 354 -1.84 12.74 9.76
CA PRO A 354 -2.32 13.60 10.82
C PRO A 354 -2.86 14.91 10.23
N LYS A 355 -4.07 15.30 10.65
CA LYS A 355 -4.64 16.62 10.35
C LYS A 355 -5.45 17.20 11.50
N ASN A 356 -5.44 18.53 11.64
CA ASN A 356 -6.18 19.24 12.70
C ASN A 356 -7.54 19.81 12.24
N TYR A 357 -8.01 19.45 11.04
CA TYR A 357 -9.25 19.94 10.46
C TYR A 357 -10.11 18.78 9.92
N GLY A 358 -11.42 19.02 9.76
CA GLY A 358 -12.34 17.97 9.31
C GLY A 358 -12.43 16.79 10.28
N VAL A 359 -12.12 17.02 11.56
CA VAL A 359 -12.06 16.01 12.64
C VAL A 359 -13.35 15.18 12.72
N TRP A 360 -14.51 15.82 12.53
CA TRP A 360 -15.82 15.16 12.58
C TRP A 360 -15.99 14.07 11.53
N ILE A 361 -15.28 14.16 10.38
CA ILE A 361 -15.39 13.18 9.28
C ILE A 361 -14.99 11.80 9.78
N THR A 362 -13.91 11.70 10.57
CA THR A 362 -13.44 10.42 11.13
C THR A 362 -14.37 9.80 12.16
N LYS A 363 -15.32 10.59 12.72
CA LYS A 363 -16.34 10.08 13.65
C LYS A 363 -17.55 9.49 12.93
N VAL A 364 -17.79 9.89 11.68
CA VAL A 364 -19.00 9.52 10.92
C VAL A 364 -18.68 8.54 9.79
N VAL A 365 -17.53 8.70 9.14
CA VAL A 365 -17.13 7.88 8.00
C VAL A 365 -16.37 6.65 8.51
N PRO A 366 -16.85 5.43 8.23
CA PRO A 366 -16.15 4.21 8.61
C PRO A 366 -14.73 4.17 8.04
N ARG A 367 -13.78 3.66 8.83
CA ARG A 367 -12.36 3.57 8.44
C ARG A 367 -12.15 2.86 7.10
N PHE A 368 -12.90 1.81 6.81
CA PHE A 368 -12.77 1.08 5.53
C PHE A 368 -13.10 1.96 4.31
N ILE A 369 -14.01 2.93 4.42
CA ILE A 369 -14.34 3.87 3.34
C ILE A 369 -13.18 4.84 3.10
N LEU A 370 -12.54 5.32 4.17
CA LEU A 370 -11.34 6.16 4.06
C LEU A 370 -10.20 5.37 3.39
N HIS A 371 -10.05 4.09 3.73
CA HIS A 371 -9.09 3.20 3.08
C HIS A 371 -9.41 2.93 1.63
N SER A 372 -10.69 2.79 1.23
CA SER A 372 -11.05 2.61 -0.18
C SER A 372 -10.54 3.77 -1.05
N VAL A 373 -10.62 5.01 -0.55
CA VAL A 373 -10.08 6.19 -1.26
C VAL A 373 -8.55 6.11 -1.39
N THR A 374 -7.84 5.84 -0.29
CA THR A 374 -6.37 5.71 -0.32
C THR A 374 -5.93 4.56 -1.24
N ASN A 375 -6.63 3.43 -1.22
CA ASN A 375 -6.29 2.28 -2.07
C ASN A 375 -6.44 2.60 -3.56
N ILE A 376 -7.45 3.37 -3.96
CA ILE A 376 -7.61 3.81 -5.36
C ILE A 376 -6.42 4.68 -5.81
N VAL A 377 -5.89 5.53 -4.92
CA VAL A 377 -4.68 6.33 -5.19
C VAL A 377 -3.47 5.41 -5.38
N LEU A 378 -3.27 4.42 -4.49
CA LEU A 378 -2.15 3.48 -4.62
C LEU A 378 -2.25 2.60 -5.88
N ASP A 379 -3.47 2.24 -6.31
CA ASP A 379 -3.66 1.42 -7.51
C ASP A 379 -3.28 2.13 -8.80
N SER A 380 -3.37 3.47 -8.83
CA SER A 380 -2.94 4.20 -10.04
C SER A 380 -1.44 4.11 -10.26
N ASP A 381 -0.66 3.91 -9.22
CA ASP A 381 0.80 3.80 -9.35
C ASP A 381 1.26 2.34 -9.45
N LEU A 382 0.51 1.42 -8.85
CA LEU A 382 0.98 0.06 -8.58
C LEU A 382 1.53 -0.66 -9.82
N TYR A 383 0.78 -0.67 -10.92
CA TYR A 383 1.19 -1.40 -12.11
C TYR A 383 2.38 -0.76 -12.81
N LEU A 384 2.43 0.58 -12.88
CA LEU A 384 3.53 1.28 -13.57
C LEU A 384 4.83 1.14 -12.78
N LEU A 385 4.78 1.29 -11.45
CA LEU A 385 5.95 1.16 -10.57
C LEU A 385 6.50 -0.27 -10.56
N HIS A 386 5.61 -1.27 -10.61
CA HIS A 386 5.99 -2.67 -10.75
C HIS A 386 6.84 -2.94 -12.00
N LEU A 387 6.46 -2.33 -13.13
CA LEU A 387 7.20 -2.48 -14.39
C LEU A 387 8.46 -1.62 -14.43
N GLU A 388 8.41 -0.43 -13.85
CA GLU A 388 9.56 0.47 -13.73
C GLU A 388 10.71 -0.19 -12.97
N GLU A 389 10.44 -0.78 -11.80
CA GLU A 389 11.46 -1.46 -11.00
C GLU A 389 12.18 -2.54 -11.81
N ARG A 390 11.44 -3.34 -12.59
CA ARG A 390 12.02 -4.41 -13.40
C ARG A 390 12.97 -3.88 -14.46
N LYS A 391 12.61 -2.79 -15.14
CA LYS A 391 13.47 -2.15 -16.14
C LYS A 391 14.73 -1.55 -15.50
N ILE A 392 14.61 -0.96 -14.31
CA ILE A 392 15.76 -0.49 -13.54
C ILE A 392 16.67 -1.67 -13.19
N MET A 393 16.10 -2.79 -12.74
CA MET A 393 16.85 -3.98 -12.35
C MET A 393 17.55 -4.69 -13.51
N GLU A 394 17.02 -4.61 -14.74
CA GLU A 394 17.70 -5.11 -15.96
C GLU A 394 19.04 -4.39 -16.22
N ILE A 395 19.13 -3.11 -15.84
CA ILE A 395 20.33 -2.28 -15.99
C ILE A 395 21.22 -2.34 -14.73
N GLY A 396 20.62 -2.66 -13.59
CA GLY A 396 21.23 -2.78 -12.27
C GLY A 396 20.92 -1.56 -11.39
N SER A 397 20.57 -1.82 -10.13
CA SER A 397 20.15 -0.81 -9.13
C SER A 397 21.13 0.36 -8.98
N SER A 398 22.44 0.09 -8.98
CA SER A 398 23.49 1.10 -8.88
C SER A 398 23.72 1.91 -10.18
N ASN A 399 23.19 1.46 -11.31
CA ASN A 399 23.33 2.08 -12.63
C ASN A 399 22.04 2.76 -13.11
N TRP A 400 21.13 3.10 -12.19
CA TRP A 400 19.80 3.62 -12.51
C TRP A 400 19.81 4.85 -13.44
N GLN A 401 20.85 5.70 -13.41
CA GLN A 401 20.97 6.85 -14.32
C GLN A 401 21.12 6.46 -15.80
N LYS A 402 21.51 5.22 -16.10
CA LYS A 402 21.50 4.69 -17.47
C LYS A 402 20.08 4.29 -17.91
N ALA A 403 19.20 4.02 -16.95
CA ALA A 403 17.79 3.67 -17.17
C ALA A 403 16.90 4.91 -17.24
N CYS A 404 17.16 5.91 -16.40
CA CYS A 404 16.29 7.06 -16.18
C CYS A 404 17.01 8.38 -16.46
N PHE A 405 16.31 9.30 -17.11
CA PHE A 405 16.76 10.66 -17.34
C PHE A 405 15.96 11.63 -16.45
N VAL A 406 16.62 12.24 -15.48
CA VAL A 406 16.01 13.11 -14.45
C VAL A 406 16.64 14.52 -14.43
N PRO A 407 16.38 15.35 -15.44
CA PRO A 407 17.10 16.61 -15.65
C PRO A 407 16.52 17.82 -14.92
N VAL A 408 15.32 17.73 -14.35
CA VAL A 408 14.56 18.90 -13.89
C VAL A 408 14.54 19.03 -12.36
N LYS A 409 14.23 20.23 -11.87
CA LYS A 409 14.18 20.52 -10.43
C LYS A 409 13.16 19.67 -9.67
N SER A 410 12.09 19.19 -10.32
CA SER A 410 11.13 18.28 -9.70
C SER A 410 11.75 16.93 -9.32
N ASP A 411 12.88 16.57 -9.92
CA ASP A 411 13.54 15.29 -9.67
C ASP A 411 14.50 15.35 -8.48
N ALA A 412 14.68 16.53 -7.86
CA ALA A 412 15.75 16.76 -6.88
C ALA A 412 15.66 15.82 -5.66
N PHE A 413 14.46 15.40 -5.24
CA PHE A 413 14.30 14.46 -4.13
C PHE A 413 14.62 13.02 -4.52
N VAL A 414 14.25 12.59 -5.72
CA VAL A 414 14.64 11.28 -6.29
C VAL A 414 16.17 11.20 -6.41
N VAL A 415 16.78 12.23 -7.00
CA VAL A 415 18.25 12.34 -7.11
C VAL A 415 18.90 12.38 -5.72
N GLY A 416 18.32 13.13 -4.77
CA GLY A 416 18.80 13.21 -3.39
C GLY A 416 18.78 11.85 -2.69
N PHE A 417 17.68 11.11 -2.80
CA PHE A 417 17.55 9.76 -2.25
C PHE A 417 18.57 8.79 -2.85
N ARG A 418 18.71 8.76 -4.18
CA ARG A 418 19.70 7.90 -4.86
C ARG A 418 21.14 8.27 -4.50
N LYS A 419 21.46 9.56 -4.34
CA LYS A 419 22.76 10.03 -3.83
C LYS A 419 23.00 9.52 -2.41
N TRP A 420 22.01 9.62 -1.52
CA TRP A 420 22.08 9.07 -0.17
C TRP A 420 22.31 7.55 -0.17
N LEU A 421 21.53 6.82 -0.97
CA LEU A 421 21.59 5.36 -1.07
C LEU A 421 22.98 4.90 -1.54
N ASN A 422 23.52 5.53 -2.59
CA ASN A 422 24.85 5.23 -3.11
C ASN A 422 25.97 5.58 -2.12
N LYS A 423 25.88 6.76 -1.48
CA LYS A 423 26.94 7.26 -0.59
C LYS A 423 27.03 6.46 0.72
N TYR A 424 25.90 6.21 1.36
CA TYR A 424 25.88 5.65 2.72
C TYR A 424 25.47 4.18 2.75
N ALA A 425 24.55 3.74 1.88
CA ALA A 425 23.87 2.45 2.00
C ALA A 425 24.30 1.39 0.97
N GLY A 426 25.34 1.65 0.17
CA GLY A 426 25.86 0.69 -0.82
C GLY A 426 24.98 0.56 -2.08
N GLY A 427 24.09 1.52 -2.32
CA GLY A 427 23.29 1.61 -3.54
C GLY A 427 22.00 0.78 -3.56
N GLN A 428 21.72 0.00 -2.51
CA GLN A 428 20.51 -0.82 -2.37
C GLN A 428 20.30 -1.25 -0.91
N VAL A 429 19.14 -1.81 -0.60
CA VAL A 429 18.92 -2.50 0.69
C VAL A 429 19.91 -3.66 0.87
N ASP A 430 20.55 -3.77 2.05
CA ASP A 430 21.39 -4.92 2.38
C ASP A 430 20.56 -6.13 2.81
N TRP A 431 20.41 -7.06 1.89
CA TRP A 431 19.70 -8.32 2.12
C TRP A 431 20.57 -9.44 2.72
N ARG A 432 21.83 -9.15 3.12
CA ARG A 432 22.80 -10.11 3.70
C ARG A 432 23.01 -11.38 2.87
N GLY A 433 22.91 -11.29 1.54
CA GLY A 433 23.08 -12.43 0.64
C GLY A 433 21.96 -13.46 0.67
N ASN A 434 20.84 -13.18 1.36
CA ASN A 434 19.68 -14.08 1.42
C ASN A 434 18.89 -14.16 0.10
N TYR A 435 19.24 -13.32 -0.89
CA TYR A 435 18.56 -13.21 -2.17
C TYR A 435 19.59 -13.12 -3.31
N SER A 436 19.26 -13.71 -4.45
CA SER A 436 20.08 -13.75 -5.66
C SER A 436 20.17 -12.42 -6.41
N GLY A 437 19.41 -11.41 -6.02
CA GLY A 437 19.28 -10.11 -6.72
C GLY A 437 18.29 -10.11 -7.88
N THR A 438 17.73 -11.27 -8.27
CA THR A 438 16.68 -11.37 -9.30
C THR A 438 15.30 -11.18 -8.69
N LEU A 439 14.48 -10.33 -9.32
CA LEU A 439 13.08 -10.15 -8.91
C LEU A 439 12.24 -11.39 -9.22
N PRO A 440 11.21 -11.70 -8.41
CA PRO A 440 10.26 -12.77 -8.73
C PRO A 440 9.53 -12.48 -10.05
N PRO A 441 9.04 -13.49 -10.78
CA PRO A 441 8.27 -13.30 -12.00
C PRO A 441 7.06 -12.37 -11.80
N ALA A 442 6.71 -11.57 -12.81
CA ALA A 442 5.53 -10.71 -12.74
C ALA A 442 4.26 -11.55 -12.81
N PRO A 443 3.36 -11.49 -11.82
CA PRO A 443 2.05 -12.09 -11.94
C PRO A 443 1.16 -11.29 -12.91
N PRO A 444 0.01 -11.84 -13.34
CA PRO A 444 -0.96 -11.11 -14.16
C PRO A 444 -1.40 -9.81 -13.49
N ARG A 445 -1.74 -8.80 -14.30
CA ARG A 445 -2.17 -7.46 -13.85
C ARG A 445 -3.31 -7.52 -12.82
N GLU A 446 -4.27 -8.42 -13.00
CA GLU A 446 -5.39 -8.62 -12.08
C GLU A 446 -4.92 -9.05 -10.69
N GLN A 447 -3.95 -9.96 -10.62
CA GLN A 447 -3.37 -10.42 -9.35
C GLN A 447 -2.51 -9.35 -8.69
N LEU A 448 -1.79 -8.53 -9.48
CA LEU A 448 -1.03 -7.38 -8.95
C LEU A 448 -1.93 -6.34 -8.28
N LEU A 449 -3.08 -6.07 -8.90
CA LEU A 449 -4.04 -5.06 -8.43
C LEU A 449 -5.06 -5.62 -7.43
N ASP A 450 -4.95 -6.90 -7.02
CA ASP A 450 -5.82 -7.48 -6.02
C ASP A 450 -5.52 -6.91 -4.61
N ARG A 451 -6.47 -6.10 -4.13
CA ARG A 451 -6.44 -5.49 -2.80
C ARG A 451 -6.67 -6.49 -1.68
N TYR A 452 -7.29 -7.63 -1.97
CA TYR A 452 -7.69 -8.55 -0.92
C TYR A 452 -6.46 -9.02 -0.13
N TRP A 453 -5.47 -9.53 -0.85
CA TRP A 453 -4.22 -10.03 -0.26
C TRP A 453 -3.27 -8.92 0.18
N SER A 454 -3.19 -7.83 -0.58
CA SER A 454 -2.28 -6.72 -0.25
C SER A 454 -2.75 -5.86 0.93
N HIS A 455 -4.05 -5.84 1.23
CA HIS A 455 -4.63 -4.96 2.25
C HIS A 455 -5.77 -5.58 3.07
N VAL A 456 -6.84 -6.07 2.43
CA VAL A 456 -8.11 -6.39 3.13
C VAL A 456 -7.93 -7.47 4.19
N VAL A 457 -7.18 -8.53 3.90
CA VAL A 457 -6.91 -9.61 4.87
C VAL A 457 -6.15 -9.11 6.10
N ASN A 458 -5.33 -8.08 5.92
CA ASN A 458 -4.45 -7.52 6.94
C ASN A 458 -5.06 -6.33 7.70
N CYS A 459 -6.23 -5.84 7.30
CA CYS A 459 -6.91 -4.70 7.92
C CYS A 459 -8.25 -5.16 8.54
N PRO A 460 -8.37 -5.28 9.87
CA PRO A 460 -9.60 -5.73 10.53
C PRO A 460 -10.83 -4.91 10.16
N SER A 461 -10.68 -3.60 9.94
CA SER A 461 -11.77 -2.72 9.48
C SER A 461 -12.29 -3.13 8.09
N CYS A 462 -11.38 -3.29 7.13
CA CYS A 462 -11.73 -3.67 5.76
C CYS A 462 -12.20 -5.13 5.67
N ASN A 463 -11.56 -6.05 6.41
CA ASN A 463 -11.95 -7.45 6.49
C ASN A 463 -13.38 -7.61 7.05
N SER A 464 -13.69 -6.90 8.13
CA SER A 464 -15.02 -6.94 8.75
C SER A 464 -16.07 -6.34 7.82
N ALA A 465 -15.78 -5.22 7.16
CA ALA A 465 -16.65 -4.63 6.15
C ALA A 465 -16.88 -5.59 4.98
N TYR A 466 -15.82 -6.19 4.44
CA TYR A 466 -15.90 -7.20 3.38
C TYR A 466 -16.83 -8.35 3.78
N LYS A 467 -16.63 -8.96 4.95
CA LYS A 467 -17.47 -10.06 5.44
C LYS A 467 -18.92 -9.64 5.65
N GLY A 468 -19.15 -8.48 6.28
CA GLY A 468 -20.50 -7.96 6.54
C GLY A 468 -21.27 -7.63 5.27
N LEU A 469 -20.60 -7.03 4.28
CA LEU A 469 -21.21 -6.70 2.99
C LEU A 469 -21.51 -7.97 2.17
N ASN A 470 -20.63 -8.97 2.16
CA ASN A 470 -20.92 -10.26 1.53
C ASN A 470 -22.11 -10.97 2.20
N ALA A 471 -22.20 -10.94 3.53
CA ALA A 471 -23.36 -11.50 4.23
C ALA A 471 -24.66 -10.76 3.85
N LEU A 472 -24.62 -9.43 3.78
CA LEU A 472 -25.77 -8.63 3.34
C LEU A 472 -26.18 -8.93 1.89
N GLU A 473 -25.20 -9.12 1.01
CA GLU A 473 -25.41 -9.49 -0.39
C GLU A 473 -26.20 -10.80 -0.50
N VAL A 474 -25.78 -11.84 0.22
CA VAL A 474 -26.48 -13.13 0.30
C VAL A 474 -27.87 -12.99 0.93
N ILE A 475 -28.01 -12.21 2.01
CA ILE A 475 -29.32 -11.96 2.66
C ILE A 475 -30.29 -11.31 1.68
N LEU A 476 -29.84 -10.35 0.87
CA LEU A 476 -30.68 -9.69 -0.14
C LEU A 476 -31.12 -10.67 -1.23
N GLN A 477 -30.27 -11.61 -1.64
CA GLN A 477 -30.67 -12.67 -2.58
C GLN A 477 -31.78 -13.55 -1.99
N PHE A 478 -31.63 -14.02 -0.73
CA PHE A 478 -32.65 -14.82 -0.07
C PHE A 478 -33.95 -14.03 0.16
N ALA A 479 -33.85 -12.76 0.55
CA ALA A 479 -35.01 -11.88 0.69
C ALA A 479 -35.77 -11.73 -0.64
N SER A 480 -35.05 -11.61 -1.76
CA SER A 480 -35.65 -11.56 -3.09
C SER A 480 -36.47 -12.83 -3.39
N LEU A 481 -35.89 -14.00 -3.17
CA LEU A 481 -36.58 -15.29 -3.36
C LEU A 481 -37.78 -15.45 -2.42
N ALA A 482 -37.65 -15.03 -1.16
CA ALA A 482 -38.74 -15.05 -0.19
C ALA A 482 -39.91 -14.17 -0.62
N PHE A 483 -39.64 -12.94 -1.09
CA PHE A 483 -40.68 -12.04 -1.61
C PHE A 483 -41.37 -12.59 -2.87
N ILE A 484 -40.65 -13.28 -3.76
CA ILE A 484 -41.25 -13.98 -4.92
C ILE A 484 -42.16 -15.12 -4.43
N GLY A 485 -41.71 -15.92 -3.46
CA GLY A 485 -42.52 -16.98 -2.86
C GLY A 485 -43.79 -16.44 -2.22
N ILE A 486 -43.70 -15.34 -1.46
CA ILE A 486 -44.87 -14.68 -0.86
C ILE A 486 -45.80 -14.15 -1.96
N ALA A 487 -45.27 -13.52 -3.01
CA ALA A 487 -46.04 -13.01 -4.14
C ALA A 487 -46.85 -14.12 -4.84
N GLY A 488 -46.29 -15.32 -4.97
CA GLY A 488 -46.98 -16.48 -5.53
C GLY A 488 -48.04 -17.09 -4.62
N ALA A 489 -47.92 -16.92 -3.29
CA ALA A 489 -48.84 -17.47 -2.30
C ALA A 489 -49.98 -16.52 -1.90
N THR A 490 -49.79 -15.20 -2.05
CA THR A 490 -50.78 -14.18 -1.69
C THR A 490 -51.67 -13.78 -2.87
N LYS A 491 -52.93 -13.42 -2.58
CA LYS A 491 -53.86 -12.79 -3.54
C LYS A 491 -53.86 -11.26 -3.46
N HIS A 492 -53.23 -10.69 -2.42
CA HIS A 492 -53.17 -9.25 -2.17
C HIS A 492 -51.72 -8.76 -2.14
N ASN A 493 -51.48 -7.53 -2.59
CA ASN A 493 -50.16 -6.88 -2.58
C ASN A 493 -49.07 -7.59 -3.43
N VAL A 494 -49.46 -8.40 -4.42
CA VAL A 494 -48.55 -9.12 -5.32
C VAL A 494 -47.53 -8.18 -5.97
N TYR A 495 -48.00 -7.04 -6.51
CA TYR A 495 -47.11 -6.05 -7.14
C TYR A 495 -46.07 -5.46 -6.17
N THR A 496 -46.46 -5.21 -4.93
CA THR A 496 -45.55 -4.72 -3.88
C THR A 496 -44.49 -5.76 -3.54
N MET A 497 -44.89 -7.02 -3.38
CA MET A 497 -43.95 -8.12 -3.10
C MET A 497 -42.97 -8.34 -4.25
N VAL A 498 -43.46 -8.31 -5.50
CA VAL A 498 -42.61 -8.38 -6.69
C VAL A 498 -41.64 -7.19 -6.75
N ALA A 499 -42.09 -5.97 -6.46
CA ALA A 499 -41.22 -4.79 -6.43
C ALA A 499 -40.12 -4.93 -5.37
N MET A 500 -40.46 -5.39 -4.16
CA MET A 500 -39.47 -5.65 -3.11
C MET A 500 -38.46 -6.73 -3.53
N ALA A 501 -38.92 -7.80 -4.17
CA ALA A 501 -38.04 -8.83 -4.70
C ALA A 501 -37.03 -8.27 -5.71
N VAL A 502 -37.49 -7.42 -6.63
CA VAL A 502 -36.63 -6.76 -7.63
C VAL A 502 -35.63 -5.83 -6.95
N VAL A 503 -36.06 -5.01 -5.98
CA VAL A 503 -35.17 -4.11 -5.23
C VAL A 503 -34.09 -4.90 -4.50
N CYS A 504 -34.44 -6.01 -3.84
CA CYS A 504 -33.47 -6.86 -3.16
C CYS A 504 -32.46 -7.49 -4.14
N PHE A 505 -32.92 -7.99 -5.29
CA PHE A 505 -32.03 -8.58 -6.30
C PHE A 505 -31.09 -7.53 -6.94
N VAL A 506 -31.63 -6.37 -7.33
CA VAL A 506 -30.81 -5.28 -7.88
C VAL A 506 -29.82 -4.78 -6.83
N GLY A 507 -30.26 -4.67 -5.57
CA GLY A 507 -29.41 -4.32 -4.44
C GLY A 507 -28.27 -5.31 -4.23
N SER A 508 -28.53 -6.62 -4.33
CA SER A 508 -27.48 -7.64 -4.21
C SER A 508 -26.47 -7.57 -5.37
N LYS A 509 -26.93 -7.36 -6.60
CA LYS A 509 -26.03 -7.21 -7.77
C LYS A 509 -25.19 -5.94 -7.73
N TRP A 510 -25.77 -4.84 -7.26
CA TRP A 510 -25.00 -3.63 -6.98
C TRP A 510 -23.95 -3.88 -5.89
N LEU A 511 -24.32 -4.60 -4.84
CA LEU A 511 -23.43 -4.87 -3.71
C LEU A 511 -22.27 -5.80 -4.10
N ASP A 512 -22.53 -6.83 -4.90
CA ASP A 512 -21.51 -7.71 -5.49
C ASP A 512 -20.47 -6.91 -6.28
N GLN A 513 -20.92 -6.02 -7.19
CA GLN A 513 -20.03 -5.13 -7.93
C GLN A 513 -19.28 -4.15 -7.02
N PHE A 514 -19.96 -3.59 -6.02
CA PHE A 514 -19.33 -2.71 -5.04
C PHE A 514 -18.24 -3.44 -4.25
N ILE A 515 -18.50 -4.67 -3.79
CA ILE A 515 -17.56 -5.49 -3.05
C ILE A 515 -16.35 -5.79 -3.92
N TYR A 516 -16.56 -6.30 -5.12
CA TYR A 516 -15.48 -6.63 -6.05
C TYR A 516 -14.59 -5.42 -6.32
N LYS A 517 -15.20 -4.28 -6.69
CA LYS A 517 -14.50 -3.06 -7.03
C LYS A 517 -13.74 -2.42 -5.86
N ASN A 518 -14.20 -2.58 -4.62
CA ASN A 518 -13.58 -1.92 -3.46
C ASN A 518 -12.60 -2.83 -2.71
N PHE A 519 -12.81 -4.15 -2.69
CA PHE A 519 -12.03 -5.09 -1.87
C PHE A 519 -11.15 -6.06 -2.66
N HIS A 520 -11.40 -6.25 -3.96
CA HIS A 520 -10.59 -7.12 -4.82
C HIS A 520 -9.88 -6.28 -5.87
N TYR A 521 -10.50 -6.11 -7.04
CA TYR A 521 -9.85 -5.55 -8.20
C TYR A 521 -10.58 -4.32 -8.71
N HIS A 522 -9.80 -3.29 -9.02
CA HIS A 522 -10.26 -2.11 -9.74
C HIS A 522 -9.20 -1.76 -10.78
N ASP A 523 -9.52 -1.95 -12.05
CA ASP A 523 -8.56 -1.57 -13.08
C ASP A 523 -8.35 -0.05 -13.09
N TYR A 524 -7.10 0.34 -13.24
CA TYR A 524 -6.71 1.72 -13.43
C TYR A 524 -5.97 1.87 -14.76
N ASP A 525 -6.76 2.10 -15.82
CA ASP A 525 -6.22 2.45 -17.12
C ASP A 525 -6.18 3.97 -17.28
N HIS A 526 -4.96 4.51 -17.33
CA HIS A 526 -4.71 5.94 -17.48
C HIS A 526 -5.25 6.47 -18.81
N ALA A 527 -5.33 5.65 -19.87
CA ALA A 527 -5.78 6.10 -21.18
C ALA A 527 -7.27 6.46 -21.23
N PHE A 528 -8.07 5.94 -20.29
CA PHE A 528 -9.51 6.15 -20.24
C PHE A 528 -9.94 7.12 -19.12
N ARG A 529 -9.00 7.90 -18.55
CA ARG A 529 -9.25 8.84 -17.44
C ARG A 529 -9.45 10.29 -17.85
#